data_AF-J6YZ20-F1
#
_entry.id   AF-J6YZ20-F1
#
_cell.length_a   1.000
_cell.length_b   1.000
_cell.length_c   1.000
_cell.angle_alpha   90.00
_cell.angle_beta   90.00
_cell.angle_gamma   90.00
#
_symmetry.space_group_name_H-M   'P 1'
#
loop_
_entity.id
_entity.type
_entity.pdbx_description
1 polymer ?
#
loop_
_entity_poly.entity_id
_entity_poly.type
_entity_poly.pdbx_seq_one_letter_code
_entity_poly.pdbx_strand_id
1 'polypeptide(L)'
;MDQKRMEQVQKRTAAENEAQRKKMEEQNQRLTDQGFNPGADPFDEQNRNESTTSSQLEEWLIGSVNIPKIQINISLYDRLNGMILENGAGVLQGTSFPLGGNSTHSVISAHSGLPNRRLFTELDRLEHGDTFILTVLGEKLAYQVENIQVVLPDDTSVLTIEEGKDLVTLLTCTPYMINTHRLLVTGHRIPYSESVKKEEEKGNQERTLRQLLILAGTIIAVVILLLFIGRLIYQYRLSKKVLDFSFIISDSAGNPVNGGSFILKHKKKTLTRNGVPFSVQSDHYGKVKLDQLPGGTYRIVSVDDPKVAASFGIRKLKQEKMYFFEGRKLVKELQKNGFWFKLND
;
A
#
# COMPACT_ATOMS: atom_id res chain seq x y z
N MET A 1 10.86 5.05 9.86
CA MET A 1 11.01 5.71 11.18
C MET A 1 11.76 4.80 12.14
N ASP A 2 11.35 3.55 12.32
CA ASP A 2 12.01 2.65 13.29
C ASP A 2 13.48 2.35 12.95
N GLN A 3 13.84 2.27 11.67
CA GLN A 3 15.26 2.19 11.24
C GLN A 3 16.10 3.39 11.73
N LYS A 4 15.59 4.62 11.59
CA LYS A 4 16.29 5.82 12.08
C LYS A 4 16.43 5.83 13.61
N ARG A 5 15.41 5.33 14.32
CA ARG A 5 15.45 5.17 15.79
C ARG A 5 16.50 4.14 16.19
N MET A 6 16.57 3.00 15.48
CA MET A 6 17.59 1.99 15.72
C MET A 6 19.01 2.48 15.43
N GLU A 7 19.20 3.30 14.39
CA GLU A 7 20.49 3.96 14.12
C GLU A 7 20.91 4.90 15.26
N GLN A 8 19.97 5.53 15.98
CA GLN A 8 20.30 6.36 17.14
C GLN A 8 20.80 5.52 18.33
N VAL A 9 20.19 4.36 18.61
CA VAL A 9 20.68 3.44 19.67
C VAL A 9 22.10 2.97 19.36
N GLN A 10 22.39 2.68 18.08
CA GLN A 10 23.72 2.28 17.63
C GLN A 10 24.77 3.39 17.75
N LYS A 11 24.36 4.66 17.90
CA LYS A 11 25.27 5.78 18.12
C LYS A 11 25.64 5.99 19.59
N ARG A 12 24.97 5.33 20.55
CA ARG A 12 25.37 5.37 21.96
C ARG A 12 26.75 4.76 22.11
N THR A 13 27.57 5.38 22.94
CA THR A 13 28.92 4.89 23.24
C THR A 13 28.86 3.57 24.00
N ALA A 14 29.89 2.74 23.89
CA ALA A 14 29.98 1.51 24.67
C ALA A 14 29.88 1.77 26.20
N ALA A 15 30.42 2.90 26.67
CA ALA A 15 30.34 3.30 28.07
C ALA A 15 28.92 3.64 28.53
N GLU A 16 28.13 4.32 27.70
CA GLU A 16 26.71 4.61 28.00
C GLU A 16 25.88 3.32 28.05
N ASN A 17 26.11 2.41 27.10
CA ASN A 17 25.44 1.11 27.08
C ASN A 17 25.80 0.28 28.31
N GLU A 18 27.07 0.26 28.72
CA GLU A 18 27.52 -0.46 29.92
C GLU A 18 26.91 0.12 31.20
N ALA A 19 26.89 1.44 31.34
CA ALA A 19 26.27 2.11 32.48
C ALA A 19 24.76 1.83 32.57
N GLN A 20 24.07 1.79 31.42
CA GLN A 20 22.65 1.46 31.37
C GLN A 20 22.39 -0.02 31.67
N ARG A 21 23.22 -0.91 31.15
CA ARG A 21 23.18 -2.36 31.42
C ARG A 21 23.28 -2.63 32.91
N LYS A 22 24.29 -2.07 33.58
CA LYS A 22 24.49 -2.27 35.02
C LYS A 22 23.27 -1.86 35.85
N LYS A 23 22.63 -0.74 35.52
CA LYS A 23 21.39 -0.29 36.19
C LYS A 23 20.25 -1.30 36.03
N MET A 24 20.08 -1.84 34.83
CA MET A 24 19.05 -2.84 34.53
C MET A 24 19.35 -4.20 35.18
N GLU A 25 20.61 -4.61 35.26
CA GLU A 25 21.03 -5.83 35.96
C GLU A 25 20.77 -5.74 37.47
N GLU A 26 21.11 -4.60 38.09
CA GLU A 26 20.80 -4.33 39.50
C GLU A 26 19.29 -4.39 39.76
N GLN A 27 18.47 -3.90 38.81
CA GLN A 27 17.01 -4.00 38.91
C GLN A 27 16.50 -5.43 38.70
N ASN A 28 17.07 -6.20 37.77
CA ASN A 28 16.75 -7.61 37.58
C ASN A 28 17.03 -8.42 38.84
N GLN A 29 18.18 -8.20 39.49
CA GLN A 29 18.52 -8.86 40.76
C GLN A 29 17.47 -8.56 41.84
N ARG A 30 17.06 -7.29 41.99
CA ARG A 30 16.01 -6.91 42.94
C ARG A 30 14.67 -7.60 42.65
N LEU A 31 14.30 -7.76 41.38
CA LEU A 31 13.06 -8.44 40.99
C LEU A 31 13.12 -9.95 41.30
N THR A 32 14.28 -10.58 41.13
CA THR A 32 14.50 -11.98 41.52
C THR A 32 14.35 -12.15 43.04
N ASP A 33 14.88 -11.21 43.84
CA ASP A 33 14.86 -11.29 45.30
C ASP A 33 13.51 -10.91 45.94
N GLN A 34 12.83 -9.89 45.40
CA GLN A 34 11.60 -9.31 45.99
C GLN A 34 10.31 -9.98 45.50
N GLY A 35 10.43 -10.93 44.57
CA GLY A 35 9.31 -11.60 43.94
C GLY A 35 8.79 -10.86 42.72
N PHE A 36 8.51 -11.64 41.68
CA PHE A 36 7.95 -11.18 40.42
C PHE A 36 6.49 -10.74 40.59
N ASN A 37 6.21 -9.45 40.42
CA ASN A 37 4.86 -8.90 40.38
C ASN A 37 4.72 -8.11 39.08
N PRO A 38 4.32 -8.76 37.97
CA PRO A 38 3.94 -8.01 36.78
C PRO A 38 2.74 -7.17 37.21
N GLY A 39 2.77 -5.87 36.89
CA GLY A 39 1.63 -5.00 37.19
C GLY A 39 0.35 -5.45 36.48
N ALA A 40 -0.70 -4.62 36.56
CA ALA A 40 -1.93 -4.85 35.80
C ALA A 40 -1.69 -5.01 34.28
N ASP A 41 -2.67 -5.58 33.57
CA ASP A 41 -2.64 -5.81 32.12
C ASP A 41 -2.09 -4.59 31.34
N PRO A 42 -1.08 -4.77 30.46
CA PRO A 42 -0.47 -3.65 29.73
C PRO A 42 -1.43 -2.89 28.81
N PHE A 43 -2.59 -3.46 28.50
CA PHE A 43 -3.59 -2.85 27.61
C PHE A 43 -4.75 -2.16 28.34
N ASP A 44 -4.72 -2.11 29.68
CA ASP A 44 -5.67 -1.38 30.50
C ASP A 44 -5.60 0.14 30.23
N GLU A 45 -6.74 0.83 30.34
CA GLU A 45 -6.89 2.25 29.97
C GLU A 45 -6.01 3.18 30.81
N GLN A 46 -5.69 2.81 32.05
CA GLN A 46 -4.84 3.61 32.93
C GLN A 46 -3.41 3.80 32.37
N ASN A 47 -2.90 2.83 31.61
CA ASN A 47 -1.57 2.89 31.00
C ASN A 47 -1.50 3.74 29.70
N ARG A 48 -2.64 4.24 29.20
CA ARG A 48 -2.72 5.01 27.95
C ARG A 48 -2.53 6.52 28.11
N ASN A 49 -2.73 7.06 29.31
CA ASN A 49 -2.87 8.51 29.52
C ASN A 49 -1.57 9.25 29.90
N GLU A 50 -0.41 8.60 29.79
CA GLU A 50 0.87 9.23 30.10
C GLU A 50 1.35 10.11 28.94
N SER A 51 1.35 11.43 29.14
CA SER A 51 1.84 12.40 28.16
C SER A 51 3.34 12.24 27.96
N THR A 52 3.72 11.61 26.85
CA THR A 52 5.11 11.29 26.51
C THR A 52 5.61 12.21 25.40
N THR A 53 6.73 12.91 25.64
CA THR A 53 7.41 13.70 24.60
C THR A 53 8.29 12.82 23.71
N SER A 54 8.57 13.27 22.49
CA SER A 54 9.48 12.57 21.57
C SER A 54 10.89 12.35 22.16
N SER A 55 11.38 13.29 22.99
CA SER A 55 12.69 13.17 23.64
C SER A 55 12.73 12.05 24.68
N GLN A 56 11.66 11.90 25.47
CA GLN A 56 11.55 10.81 26.45
C GLN A 56 11.46 9.46 25.75
N LEU A 57 10.73 9.40 24.63
CA LEU A 57 10.64 8.17 23.82
C LEU A 57 12.04 7.74 23.32
N GLU A 58 12.88 8.68 22.89
CA GLU A 58 14.26 8.38 22.47
C GLU A 58 15.15 7.89 23.62
N GLU A 59 14.95 8.40 24.84
CA GLU A 59 15.70 7.97 26.03
C GLU A 59 15.39 6.51 26.39
N TRP A 60 14.11 6.15 26.39
CA TRP A 60 13.62 4.81 26.74
C TRP A 60 13.91 3.74 25.68
N LEU A 61 14.36 4.13 24.49
CA LEU A 61 14.71 3.19 23.45
C LEU A 61 15.98 2.43 23.84
N ILE A 62 15.87 1.10 23.93
CA ILE A 62 16.97 0.22 24.35
C ILE A 62 17.41 -0.75 23.26
N GLY A 63 16.62 -0.91 22.21
CA GLY A 63 16.89 -1.95 21.25
C GLY A 63 15.81 -2.21 20.21
N SER A 64 15.72 -3.48 19.81
CA SER A 64 14.73 -3.95 18.85
C SER A 64 14.37 -5.42 19.03
N VAL A 65 13.17 -5.79 18.59
CA VAL A 65 12.67 -7.16 18.50
C VAL A 65 12.59 -7.56 17.03
N ASN A 66 13.41 -8.52 16.61
CA ASN A 66 13.39 -9.11 15.27
C ASN A 66 12.73 -10.49 15.29
N ILE A 67 11.76 -10.70 14.41
CA ILE A 67 11.08 -11.99 14.24
C ILE A 67 11.13 -12.35 12.75
N PRO A 68 12.09 -13.20 12.32
CA PRO A 68 12.35 -13.46 10.90
C PRO A 68 11.14 -14.04 10.16
N LYS A 69 10.46 -15.04 10.74
CA LYS A 69 9.31 -15.75 10.12
C LYS A 69 8.20 -14.81 9.65
N ILE A 70 7.89 -13.79 10.44
CA ILE A 70 6.85 -12.79 10.12
C ILE A 70 7.44 -11.49 9.58
N GLN A 71 8.75 -11.45 9.35
CA GLN A 71 9.44 -10.34 8.71
C GLN A 71 9.17 -9.01 9.41
N ILE A 72 9.35 -8.97 10.74
CA ILE A 72 9.29 -7.73 11.52
C ILE A 72 10.63 -7.47 12.22
N ASN A 73 10.97 -6.19 12.34
CA ASN A 73 11.99 -5.72 13.27
C ASN A 73 11.50 -4.37 13.79
N ILE A 74 11.08 -4.34 15.05
CA ILE A 74 10.40 -3.19 15.68
C ILE A 74 11.23 -2.68 16.86
N SER A 75 11.13 -1.38 17.14
CA SER A 75 11.82 -0.76 18.28
C SER A 75 11.38 -1.39 19.61
N LEU A 76 12.34 -1.55 20.52
CA LEU A 76 12.13 -2.04 21.88
C LEU A 76 12.47 -0.95 22.90
N TYR A 77 11.51 -0.64 23.76
CA TYR A 77 11.63 0.36 24.83
C TYR A 77 11.69 -0.32 26.20
N ASP A 78 12.36 0.32 27.16
CA ASP A 78 12.57 -0.20 28.53
C ASP A 78 11.30 -0.25 29.40
N ARG A 79 10.18 0.22 28.88
CA ARG A 79 8.90 0.30 29.58
C ARG A 79 7.72 0.22 28.63
N LEU A 80 6.51 0.13 29.18
CA LEU A 80 5.26 0.27 28.43
C LEU A 80 4.52 1.55 28.79
N ASN A 81 3.97 2.18 27.77
CA ASN A 81 2.89 3.16 27.86
C ASN A 81 2.17 3.26 26.50
N GLY A 82 1.07 4.01 26.44
CA GLY A 82 0.28 4.17 25.22
C GLY A 82 1.10 4.62 24.00
N MET A 83 1.96 5.63 24.17
CA MET A 83 2.79 6.16 23.07
C MET A 83 3.79 5.11 22.55
N ILE A 84 4.38 4.31 23.44
CA ILE A 84 5.28 3.22 23.08
C ILE A 84 4.55 2.16 22.28
N LEU A 85 3.36 1.73 22.74
CA LEU A 85 2.57 0.69 22.07
C LEU A 85 2.09 1.11 20.67
N GLU A 86 1.92 2.41 20.41
CA GLU A 86 1.66 2.94 19.07
C GLU A 86 2.91 2.93 18.15
N ASN A 87 4.11 2.88 18.71
CA ASN A 87 5.37 3.08 18.00
C ASN A 87 6.28 1.85 17.92
N GLY A 88 6.12 0.86 18.80
CA GLY A 88 6.98 -0.31 18.89
C GLY A 88 6.54 -1.29 19.97
N ALA A 89 7.52 -1.98 20.55
CA ALA A 89 7.33 -2.89 21.66
C ALA A 89 7.95 -2.31 22.93
N GLY A 90 7.38 -2.59 24.09
CA GLY A 90 7.93 -2.16 25.38
C GLY A 90 8.00 -3.30 26.39
N VAL A 91 8.93 -3.17 27.33
CA VAL A 91 9.06 -4.10 28.46
C VAL A 91 7.96 -3.83 29.48
N LEU A 92 7.24 -4.87 29.88
CA LEU A 92 6.24 -4.80 30.93
C LEU A 92 6.92 -4.53 32.28
N GLN A 93 6.56 -3.41 32.90
CA GLN A 93 7.06 -3.05 34.21
C GLN A 93 6.72 -4.13 35.25
N GLY A 94 7.70 -4.42 36.11
CA GLY A 94 7.61 -5.53 37.07
C GLY A 94 8.17 -6.86 36.55
N THR A 95 8.55 -6.93 35.26
CA THR A 95 9.26 -8.07 34.67
C THR A 95 10.73 -7.80 34.48
N SER A 96 11.55 -8.83 34.25
CA SER A 96 12.98 -8.65 34.02
C SER A 96 13.22 -7.80 32.77
N PHE A 97 14.23 -6.94 32.80
CA PHE A 97 14.77 -6.36 31.58
C PHE A 97 15.39 -7.46 30.69
N PRO A 98 15.27 -7.33 29.35
CA PRO A 98 15.69 -8.35 28.39
C PRO A 98 17.20 -8.30 28.13
N LEU A 99 18.00 -8.46 29.19
CA LEU A 99 19.44 -8.63 29.12
C LEU A 99 19.85 -10.12 29.10
N GLY A 100 18.86 -10.99 29.33
CA GLY A 100 19.05 -12.40 29.59
C GLY A 100 19.68 -12.67 30.95
N GLY A 101 20.20 -13.89 31.11
CA GLY A 101 20.81 -14.34 32.35
C GLY A 101 19.92 -15.29 33.14
N ASN A 102 20.53 -15.97 34.11
CA ASN A 102 19.88 -17.05 34.83
C ASN A 102 18.73 -16.52 35.72
N SER A 103 17.63 -17.26 35.79
CA SER A 103 16.44 -16.89 36.55
C SER A 103 15.90 -15.51 36.16
N THR A 104 15.72 -15.28 34.85
CA THR A 104 15.12 -14.06 34.30
C THR A 104 13.92 -14.39 33.42
N HIS A 105 12.90 -13.53 33.47
CA HIS A 105 11.76 -13.61 32.58
C HIS A 105 11.31 -12.20 32.19
N SER A 106 11.59 -11.81 30.95
CA SER A 106 11.14 -10.53 30.39
C SER A 106 9.83 -10.69 29.64
N VAL A 107 8.90 -9.76 29.83
CA VAL A 107 7.66 -9.72 29.06
C VAL A 107 7.66 -8.48 28.18
N ILE A 108 7.57 -8.69 26.88
CA ILE A 108 7.63 -7.62 25.87
C ILE A 108 6.27 -7.54 25.19
N SER A 109 5.61 -6.39 25.28
CA SER A 109 4.28 -6.18 24.72
C SER A 109 4.30 -5.23 23.53
N ALA A 110 3.45 -5.50 22.54
CA ALA A 110 3.13 -4.59 21.44
C ALA A 110 1.69 -4.78 20.95
N HIS A 111 1.12 -3.76 20.30
CA HIS A 111 -0.22 -3.86 19.74
C HIS A 111 -0.32 -4.88 18.59
N SER A 112 -1.55 -5.36 18.39
CA SER A 112 -2.00 -6.15 17.25
C SER A 112 -3.14 -5.41 16.56
N GLY A 113 -3.16 -5.41 15.22
CA GLY A 113 -4.24 -4.85 14.40
C GLY A 113 -4.27 -3.34 14.23
N LEU A 114 -3.14 -2.64 14.39
CA LEU A 114 -3.10 -1.21 14.07
C LEU A 114 -3.23 -0.97 12.56
N PRO A 115 -4.02 0.04 12.11
CA PRO A 115 -4.17 0.35 10.68
C PRO A 115 -2.84 0.71 9.98
N ASN A 116 -1.92 1.33 10.73
CA ASN A 116 -0.71 1.94 10.16
C ASN A 116 0.57 1.13 10.42
N ARG A 117 0.54 0.08 11.27
CA ARG A 117 1.72 -0.70 11.67
C ARG A 117 1.36 -2.16 11.95
N ARG A 118 2.22 -3.09 11.53
CA ARG A 118 2.03 -4.52 11.81
C ARG A 118 2.32 -4.89 13.26
N LEU A 119 3.41 -4.41 13.87
CA LEU A 119 3.81 -4.78 15.24
C LEU A 119 3.63 -6.29 15.48
N PHE A 120 2.91 -6.72 16.52
CA PHE A 120 2.63 -8.14 16.82
C PHE A 120 1.33 -8.67 16.20
N THR A 121 0.81 -8.03 15.14
CA THR A 121 -0.41 -8.46 14.43
C THR A 121 -0.38 -9.91 13.96
N GLU A 122 0.80 -10.41 13.58
CA GLU A 122 0.96 -11.77 13.05
C GLU A 122 1.73 -12.68 14.01
N LEU A 123 1.75 -12.34 15.31
CA LEU A 123 2.43 -13.15 16.33
C LEU A 123 1.85 -14.56 16.44
N ASP A 124 0.57 -14.72 16.08
CA ASP A 124 -0.16 -15.99 15.99
C ASP A 124 0.38 -16.96 14.93
N ARG A 125 1.25 -16.49 14.02
CA ARG A 125 1.93 -17.34 13.03
C ARG A 125 3.20 -18.01 13.55
N LEU A 126 3.63 -17.66 14.76
CA LEU A 126 4.73 -18.35 15.40
C LEU A 126 4.30 -19.72 15.89
N GLU A 127 5.23 -20.65 15.83
CA GLU A 127 5.11 -22.05 16.20
C GLU A 127 6.31 -22.43 17.08
N HIS A 128 6.19 -23.55 17.79
CA HIS A 128 7.32 -24.10 18.55
C HIS A 128 8.53 -24.33 17.64
N GLY A 129 9.70 -23.91 18.12
CA GLY A 129 10.96 -24.00 17.39
C GLY A 129 11.32 -22.78 16.54
N ASP A 130 10.38 -21.85 16.29
CA ASP A 130 10.71 -20.59 15.63
C ASP A 130 11.62 -19.72 16.48
N THR A 131 12.41 -18.86 15.84
CA THR A 131 13.36 -17.98 16.53
C THR A 131 12.87 -16.53 16.54
N PHE A 132 13.14 -15.82 17.64
CA PHE A 132 13.15 -14.35 17.67
C PHE A 132 14.44 -13.84 18.30
N ILE A 133 14.87 -12.64 17.88
CA ILE A 133 16.15 -12.06 18.27
C ILE A 133 15.88 -10.69 18.88
N LEU A 134 16.37 -10.48 20.09
CA LEU A 134 16.43 -9.16 20.71
C LEU A 134 17.80 -8.56 20.42
N THR A 135 17.86 -7.34 19.92
CA THR A 135 19.09 -6.54 19.91
C THR A 135 18.96 -5.48 21.00
N VAL A 136 19.65 -5.64 22.12
CA VAL A 136 19.52 -4.80 23.31
C VAL A 136 20.88 -4.24 23.68
N LEU A 137 20.99 -2.91 23.77
CA LEU A 137 22.24 -2.20 24.10
C LEU A 137 23.46 -2.66 23.26
N GLY A 138 23.21 -3.01 21.99
CA GLY A 138 24.23 -3.48 21.03
C GLY A 138 24.47 -4.98 21.00
N GLU A 139 23.88 -5.75 21.91
CA GLU A 139 24.03 -7.21 21.97
C GLU A 139 22.84 -7.95 21.36
N LYS A 140 23.12 -9.08 20.71
CA LYS A 140 22.08 -9.96 20.14
C LYS A 140 21.81 -11.14 21.07
N LEU A 141 20.55 -11.28 21.46
CA LEU A 141 20.04 -12.34 22.33
C LEU A 141 18.98 -13.13 21.53
N ALA A 142 19.25 -14.40 21.24
CA ALA A 142 18.35 -15.25 20.47
C ALA A 142 17.51 -16.13 21.40
N TYR A 143 16.23 -16.28 21.07
CA TYR A 143 15.29 -17.11 21.81
C TYR A 143 14.54 -18.01 20.85
N GLN A 144 14.33 -19.25 21.25
CA GLN A 144 13.53 -20.23 20.51
C GLN A 144 12.19 -20.41 21.21
N VAL A 145 11.10 -20.32 20.45
CA VAL A 145 9.73 -20.47 20.96
C VAL A 145 9.56 -21.87 21.53
N GLU A 146 9.19 -21.93 22.81
CA GLU A 146 8.95 -23.18 23.53
C GLU A 146 7.52 -23.34 24.01
N ASN A 147 6.75 -22.24 24.11
CA ASN A 147 5.39 -22.28 24.61
C ASN A 147 4.54 -21.17 23.98
N ILE A 148 3.27 -21.48 23.67
CA ILE A 148 2.30 -20.54 23.11
C ILE A 148 0.98 -20.72 23.85
N GLN A 149 0.48 -19.65 24.46
CA GLN A 149 -0.72 -19.69 25.30
C GLN A 149 -1.67 -18.54 24.99
N VAL A 150 -2.97 -18.79 25.18
CA VAL A 150 -4.01 -17.76 25.17
C VAL A 150 -4.63 -17.69 26.56
N VAL A 151 -4.53 -16.54 27.21
CA VAL A 151 -4.98 -16.33 28.58
C VAL A 151 -5.93 -15.13 28.68
N LEU A 152 -6.64 -15.02 29.80
CA LEU A 152 -7.42 -13.82 30.12
C LEU A 152 -6.48 -12.66 30.51
N PRO A 153 -6.89 -11.39 30.32
CA PRO A 153 -6.04 -10.23 30.62
C PRO A 153 -5.56 -10.15 32.08
N ASP A 154 -6.33 -10.66 33.02
CA ASP A 154 -6.07 -10.69 34.46
C ASP A 154 -5.25 -11.91 34.91
N ASP A 155 -5.01 -12.88 34.03
CA ASP A 155 -4.21 -14.07 34.32
C ASP A 155 -2.72 -13.80 34.07
N THR A 156 -2.04 -13.33 35.12
CA THR A 156 -0.59 -13.08 35.11
C THR A 156 0.24 -14.24 35.64
N SER A 157 -0.41 -15.36 36.02
CA SER A 157 0.25 -16.50 36.68
C SER A 157 1.31 -17.16 35.79
N VAL A 158 1.15 -17.06 34.48
CA VAL A 158 2.04 -17.64 33.45
C VAL A 158 3.30 -16.80 33.16
N LEU A 159 3.44 -15.63 33.78
CA LEU A 159 4.55 -14.70 33.49
C LEU A 159 5.71 -14.84 34.48
N THR A 160 5.62 -15.72 35.48
CA THR A 160 6.59 -15.80 36.58
C THR A 160 8.00 -16.20 36.14
N ILE A 161 9.00 -15.78 36.90
CA ILE A 161 10.38 -16.24 36.73
C ILE A 161 10.47 -17.73 37.07
N GLU A 162 11.12 -18.49 36.19
CA GLU A 162 11.47 -19.89 36.43
C GLU A 162 12.95 -20.00 36.82
N GLU A 163 13.22 -20.63 37.97
CA GLU A 163 14.58 -20.80 38.46
C GLU A 163 15.44 -21.56 37.44
N GLY A 164 16.61 -21.02 37.13
CA GLY A 164 17.53 -21.64 36.19
C GLY A 164 17.26 -21.33 34.71
N LYS A 165 16.21 -20.56 34.39
CA LYS A 165 15.84 -20.24 33.00
C LYS A 165 16.05 -18.78 32.64
N ASP A 166 16.30 -18.56 31.35
CA ASP A 166 16.35 -17.24 30.70
C ASP A 166 15.22 -17.22 29.66
N LEU A 167 14.12 -16.55 30.00
CA LEU A 167 12.87 -16.56 29.25
C LEU A 167 12.49 -15.17 28.75
N VAL A 168 11.88 -15.13 27.57
CA VAL A 168 11.20 -13.94 27.07
C VAL A 168 9.83 -14.33 26.55
N THR A 169 8.79 -13.63 27.01
CA THR A 169 7.44 -13.74 26.48
C THR A 169 7.09 -12.51 25.63
N LEU A 170 6.71 -12.76 24.37
CA LEU A 170 6.10 -11.77 23.50
C LEU A 170 4.59 -11.78 23.72
N LEU A 171 4.02 -10.64 24.07
CA LEU A 171 2.63 -10.51 24.51
C LEU A 171 1.85 -9.57 23.58
N THR A 172 0.68 -10.00 23.12
CA THR A 172 -0.26 -9.14 22.39
C THR A 172 -1.74 -9.47 22.66
N CYS A 173 -2.66 -8.67 22.15
CA CYS A 173 -4.10 -8.94 22.23
C CYS A 173 -4.55 -9.98 21.19
N THR A 174 -5.54 -10.80 21.57
CA THR A 174 -6.16 -11.81 20.70
C THR A 174 -7.63 -12.06 21.12
N PRO A 175 -8.52 -12.63 20.29
CA PRO A 175 -8.44 -12.80 18.84
C PRO A 175 -8.33 -11.46 18.10
N TYR A 176 -7.85 -11.51 16.85
CA TYR A 176 -7.70 -10.33 15.99
C TYR A 176 -9.01 -9.52 15.93
N MET A 177 -8.90 -8.20 16.17
CA MET A 177 -10.01 -7.22 16.24
C MET A 177 -11.00 -7.38 17.41
N ILE A 178 -10.88 -8.44 18.22
CA ILE A 178 -11.74 -8.69 19.39
C ILE A 178 -11.02 -8.33 20.69
N ASN A 179 -9.73 -8.67 20.81
CA ASN A 179 -8.84 -8.27 21.91
C ASN A 179 -9.28 -8.68 23.33
N THR A 180 -10.17 -9.66 23.46
CA THR A 180 -10.69 -10.18 24.75
C THR A 180 -9.69 -10.98 25.57
N HIS A 181 -8.64 -11.50 24.93
CA HIS A 181 -7.63 -12.39 25.51
C HIS A 181 -6.23 -11.87 25.20
N ARG A 182 -5.21 -12.49 25.77
CA ARG A 182 -3.79 -12.22 25.50
C ARG A 182 -3.14 -13.44 24.87
N LEU A 183 -2.43 -13.23 23.77
CA LEU A 183 -1.56 -14.23 23.16
C LEU A 183 -0.15 -14.04 23.73
N LEU A 184 0.38 -15.10 24.32
CA LEU A 184 1.72 -15.16 24.89
C LEU A 184 2.53 -16.16 24.08
N VAL A 185 3.66 -15.70 23.54
CA VAL A 185 4.65 -16.54 22.86
C VAL A 185 5.95 -16.48 23.66
N THR A 186 6.22 -17.55 24.40
CA THR A 186 7.39 -17.65 25.28
C THR A 186 8.50 -18.41 24.60
N GLY A 187 9.71 -17.86 24.63
CA GLY A 187 10.91 -18.54 24.16
C GLY A 187 11.98 -18.62 25.24
N HIS A 188 12.76 -19.69 25.20
CA HIS A 188 13.95 -19.85 26.02
C HIS A 188 15.19 -19.39 25.26
N ARG A 189 16.18 -18.94 26.02
CA ARG A 189 17.45 -18.48 25.47
C ARG A 189 18.20 -19.58 24.73
N ILE A 190 18.68 -19.26 23.53
CA ILE A 190 19.60 -20.10 22.76
C ILE A 190 20.85 -19.30 22.36
N PRO A 191 21.98 -19.97 22.04
CA PRO A 191 23.14 -19.30 21.47
C PRO A 191 22.80 -18.61 20.15
N TYR A 192 23.29 -17.38 19.95
CA TYR A 192 23.24 -16.71 18.66
C TYR A 192 24.27 -17.34 17.71
N SER A 193 23.88 -18.46 17.11
CA SER A 193 24.70 -19.27 16.20
C SER A 193 24.61 -18.78 14.75
N GLU A 194 25.48 -19.31 13.88
CA GLU A 194 25.48 -19.01 12.45
C GLU A 194 24.16 -19.37 11.74
N SER A 195 23.40 -20.37 12.23
CA SER A 195 22.08 -20.69 11.66
C SER A 195 21.06 -19.61 11.99
N VAL A 196 21.01 -19.14 13.24
CA VAL A 196 20.13 -18.04 13.68
C VAL A 196 20.46 -16.76 12.93
N LYS A 197 21.75 -16.44 12.76
CA LYS A 197 22.20 -15.29 11.98
C LYS A 197 21.71 -15.35 10.54
N LYS A 198 21.84 -16.49 9.87
CA LYS A 198 21.34 -16.68 8.50
C LYS A 198 19.82 -16.55 8.42
N GLU A 199 19.09 -17.08 9.40
CA GLU A 199 17.63 -16.94 9.49
C GLU A 199 17.23 -15.46 9.60
N GLU A 200 17.89 -14.70 10.49
CA GLU A 200 17.68 -13.27 10.66
C GLU A 200 17.98 -12.47 9.38
N GLU A 201 19.12 -12.75 8.74
CA GLU A 201 19.51 -12.11 7.47
C GLU A 201 18.50 -12.38 6.37
N LYS A 202 18.03 -13.63 6.23
CA LYS A 202 17.00 -14.00 5.25
C LYS A 202 15.69 -13.26 5.53
N GLY A 203 15.20 -13.24 6.76
CA GLY A 203 13.99 -12.50 7.13
C GLY A 203 14.11 -11.00 6.85
N ASN A 204 15.27 -10.41 7.11
CA ASN A 204 15.56 -9.01 6.80
C ASN A 204 15.59 -8.71 5.28
N GLN A 205 16.16 -9.61 4.48
CA GLN A 205 16.17 -9.48 3.02
C GLN A 205 14.75 -9.57 2.45
N GLU A 206 13.97 -10.57 2.87
CA GLU A 206 12.59 -10.72 2.40
C GLU A 206 11.71 -9.53 2.78
N ARG A 207 11.89 -8.99 3.99
CA ARG A 207 11.23 -7.75 4.43
C ARG A 207 11.56 -6.56 3.52
N THR A 208 12.85 -6.35 3.24
CA THR A 208 13.31 -5.26 2.37
C THR A 208 12.77 -5.43 0.96
N LEU A 209 12.82 -6.63 0.40
CA LEU A 209 12.27 -6.93 -0.93
C LEU A 209 10.77 -6.65 -0.99
N ARG A 210 10.00 -7.09 0.01
CA ARG A 210 8.56 -6.82 0.10
C ARG A 210 8.28 -5.32 0.09
N GLN A 211 9.03 -4.52 0.86
CA GLN A 211 8.87 -3.07 0.89
C GLN A 211 9.20 -2.41 -0.46
N LEU A 212 10.26 -2.86 -1.14
CA LEU A 212 10.63 -2.36 -2.46
C LEU A 212 9.57 -2.69 -3.53
N LEU A 213 9.00 -3.89 -3.49
CA LEU A 213 7.92 -4.29 -4.41
C LEU A 213 6.66 -3.45 -4.21
N ILE A 214 6.27 -3.18 -2.96
CA ILE A 214 5.12 -2.32 -2.65
C ILE A 214 5.38 -0.89 -3.16
N LEU A 215 6.58 -0.35 -2.93
CA LEU A 215 6.95 0.99 -3.41
C LEU A 215 6.91 1.06 -4.94
N ALA A 216 7.52 0.09 -5.63
CA ALA A 216 7.52 0.01 -7.09
C ALA A 216 6.09 -0.09 -7.64
N GLY A 217 5.24 -0.95 -7.06
CA GLY A 217 3.84 -1.08 -7.45
C GLY A 217 3.05 0.23 -7.26
N THR A 218 3.30 0.95 -6.17
CA THR A 218 2.67 2.25 -5.90
C THR A 218 3.07 3.30 -6.93
N ILE A 219 4.37 3.38 -7.28
CA ILE A 219 4.87 4.31 -8.31
C ILE A 219 4.22 4.00 -9.67
N ILE A 220 4.17 2.72 -10.06
CA ILE A 220 3.54 2.29 -11.31
C ILE A 220 2.06 2.68 -11.35
N ALA A 221 1.32 2.47 -10.25
CA ALA A 221 -0.09 2.84 -10.16
C ALA A 221 -0.29 4.35 -10.33
N VAL A 222 0.55 5.18 -9.70
CA VAL A 222 0.51 6.65 -9.86
C VAL A 222 0.81 7.07 -11.30
N VAL A 223 1.81 6.48 -11.96
CA VAL A 223 2.13 6.78 -13.37
C VAL A 223 0.95 6.44 -14.28
N ILE A 224 0.31 5.26 -14.09
CA ILE A 224 -0.87 4.86 -14.86
C ILE A 224 -2.02 5.85 -14.64
N LEU A 225 -2.25 6.28 -13.39
CA LEU A 225 -3.28 7.27 -13.07
C LEU A 225 -3.01 8.61 -13.76
N LEU A 226 -1.76 9.10 -13.75
CA LEU A 226 -1.38 10.34 -14.42
C LEU A 226 -1.55 10.25 -15.95
N LEU A 227 -1.18 9.12 -16.56
CA LEU A 227 -1.40 8.88 -17.99
C LEU A 227 -2.90 8.83 -18.33
N PHE A 228 -3.71 8.24 -17.45
CA PHE A 228 -5.16 8.20 -17.59
C PHE A 228 -5.79 9.60 -17.49
N ILE A 229 -5.41 10.39 -16.48
CA ILE A 229 -5.85 11.79 -16.33
C ILE A 229 -5.41 12.62 -17.55
N GLY A 230 -4.14 12.49 -17.97
CA GLY A 230 -3.62 13.17 -19.16
C GLY A 230 -4.42 12.82 -20.42
N ARG A 231 -4.82 11.56 -20.59
CA ARG A 231 -5.71 11.12 -21.68
C ARG A 231 -7.10 11.75 -21.58
N LEU A 232 -7.69 11.85 -20.38
CA LEU A 232 -8.99 12.51 -20.19
C LEU A 232 -8.91 14.00 -20.51
N ILE A 233 -7.89 14.71 -20.01
CA ILE A 233 -7.65 16.12 -20.33
C ILE A 233 -7.46 16.31 -21.83
N TYR A 234 -6.69 15.43 -22.48
CA TYR A 234 -6.48 15.48 -23.92
C TYR A 234 -7.81 15.34 -24.69
N GLN A 235 -8.65 14.37 -24.31
CA GLN A 235 -9.97 14.19 -24.93
C GLN A 235 -10.90 15.37 -24.66
N TYR A 236 -10.88 15.92 -23.45
CA TYR A 236 -11.66 17.10 -23.10
C TYR A 236 -11.25 18.32 -23.94
N ARG A 237 -9.94 18.60 -24.05
CA ARG A 237 -9.43 19.69 -24.91
C ARG A 237 -9.77 19.46 -26.37
N LEU A 238 -9.78 18.21 -26.84
CA LEU A 238 -10.20 17.88 -28.20
C LEU A 238 -11.66 18.23 -28.40
N SER A 239 -12.54 17.84 -27.47
CA SER A 239 -13.98 18.12 -27.53
C SER A 239 -14.35 19.61 -27.48
N LYS A 240 -13.46 20.47 -26.97
CA LYS A 240 -13.67 21.93 -26.94
C LYS A 240 -13.41 22.63 -28.27
N LYS A 241 -12.69 21.99 -29.21
CA LYS A 241 -12.61 22.52 -30.56
C LYS A 241 -13.99 22.42 -31.22
N VAL A 242 -14.38 23.43 -31.97
CA VAL A 242 -15.59 23.41 -32.80
C VAL A 242 -15.14 23.62 -34.22
N LEU A 243 -15.53 22.71 -35.11
CA LEU A 243 -15.08 22.66 -36.49
C LEU A 243 -16.26 22.35 -37.40
N ASP A 244 -16.25 22.94 -38.58
CA ASP A 244 -17.16 22.58 -39.65
C ASP A 244 -16.55 21.46 -40.51
N PHE A 245 -17.38 20.62 -41.07
CA PHE A 245 -16.96 19.57 -41.98
C PHE A 245 -17.91 19.49 -43.18
N SER A 246 -17.34 19.49 -44.38
CA SER A 246 -18.12 19.31 -45.60
C SER A 246 -17.44 18.33 -46.54
N PHE A 247 -18.25 17.56 -47.25
CA PHE A 247 -17.79 16.58 -48.22
C PHE A 247 -18.80 16.43 -49.35
N ILE A 248 -18.34 15.90 -50.48
CA ILE A 248 -19.15 15.53 -51.63
C ILE A 248 -19.29 14.02 -51.62
N ILE A 249 -20.52 13.53 -51.82
CA ILE A 249 -20.81 12.12 -52.08
C ILE A 249 -21.18 11.88 -53.54
N SER A 250 -20.52 10.90 -54.15
CA SER A 250 -20.77 10.46 -55.51
C SER A 250 -20.97 8.94 -55.59
N ASP A 251 -21.73 8.48 -56.58
CA ASP A 251 -21.90 7.06 -56.89
C ASP A 251 -20.62 6.46 -57.52
N SER A 252 -20.66 5.18 -57.89
CA SER A 252 -19.54 4.47 -58.51
C SER A 252 -19.16 5.00 -59.89
N ALA A 253 -20.07 5.71 -60.57
CA ALA A 253 -19.84 6.35 -61.85
C ALA A 253 -19.35 7.81 -61.70
N GLY A 254 -19.27 8.33 -60.47
CA GLY A 254 -18.84 9.68 -60.16
C GLY A 254 -19.95 10.72 -60.16
N ASN A 255 -21.21 10.33 -60.35
CA ASN A 255 -22.34 11.26 -60.34
C ASN A 255 -22.68 11.69 -58.91
N PRO A 256 -23.02 12.96 -58.67
CA PRO A 256 -23.40 13.45 -57.34
C PRO A 256 -24.69 12.80 -56.86
N VAL A 257 -24.71 12.35 -55.61
CA VAL A 257 -25.92 11.79 -54.99
C VAL A 257 -26.77 12.94 -54.46
N ASN A 258 -27.90 13.24 -55.12
CA ASN A 258 -28.82 14.29 -54.69
C ASN A 258 -29.85 13.75 -53.68
N GLY A 259 -30.06 14.45 -52.55
CA GLY A 259 -31.09 14.12 -51.55
C GLY A 259 -30.78 12.92 -50.65
N GLY A 260 -29.54 12.41 -50.67
CA GLY A 260 -29.12 11.30 -49.80
C GLY A 260 -29.16 11.70 -48.33
N SER A 261 -29.85 10.91 -47.50
CA SER A 261 -30.03 11.22 -46.07
C SER A 261 -29.00 10.50 -45.21
N PHE A 262 -28.34 11.24 -44.31
CA PHE A 262 -27.29 10.70 -43.44
C PHE A 262 -27.53 11.05 -41.98
N ILE A 263 -27.21 10.12 -41.10
CA ILE A 263 -27.17 10.34 -39.65
C ILE A 263 -25.75 10.30 -39.13
N LEU A 264 -25.48 11.09 -38.09
CA LEU A 264 -24.18 11.13 -37.44
C LEU A 264 -24.15 10.26 -36.17
N LYS A 265 -23.11 9.46 -36.01
CA LYS A 265 -22.85 8.67 -34.79
C LYS A 265 -21.55 9.12 -34.12
N HIS A 266 -21.57 9.26 -32.80
CA HIS A 266 -20.38 9.42 -31.97
C HIS A 266 -20.21 8.17 -31.12
N LYS A 267 -19.06 7.49 -31.25
CA LYS A 267 -18.86 6.13 -30.73
C LYS A 267 -19.95 5.19 -31.28
N LYS A 268 -20.80 4.63 -30.42
CA LYS A 268 -21.91 3.73 -30.79
C LYS A 268 -23.29 4.40 -30.74
N LYS A 269 -23.37 5.68 -30.37
CA LYS A 269 -24.64 6.40 -30.19
C LYS A 269 -24.89 7.35 -31.35
N THR A 270 -26.13 7.40 -31.82
CA THR A 270 -26.59 8.43 -32.75
C THR A 270 -26.56 9.78 -32.06
N LEU A 271 -25.98 10.79 -32.72
CA LEU A 271 -26.02 12.16 -32.25
C LEU A 271 -27.41 12.71 -32.42
N THR A 272 -27.87 13.44 -31.41
CA THR A 272 -29.16 14.11 -31.41
C THR A 272 -28.96 15.59 -31.16
N ARG A 273 -29.71 16.45 -31.84
CA ARG A 273 -29.79 17.88 -31.58
C ARG A 273 -31.24 18.17 -31.17
N ASN A 274 -31.45 18.67 -29.96
CA ASN A 274 -32.77 18.90 -29.38
C ASN A 274 -33.69 17.66 -29.35
N GLY A 275 -33.13 16.47 -29.06
CA GLY A 275 -33.90 15.21 -28.96
C GLY A 275 -34.18 14.49 -30.28
N VAL A 276 -33.88 15.11 -31.43
CA VAL A 276 -34.05 14.50 -32.76
C VAL A 276 -32.70 14.02 -33.29
N PRO A 277 -32.61 12.84 -33.95
CA PRO A 277 -31.40 12.42 -34.64
C PRO A 277 -30.86 13.52 -35.55
N PHE A 278 -29.59 13.85 -35.40
CA PHE A 278 -28.94 14.83 -36.24
C PHE A 278 -28.74 14.21 -37.63
N SER A 279 -29.64 14.56 -38.53
CA SER A 279 -29.64 14.13 -39.93
C SER A 279 -29.29 15.29 -40.86
N VAL A 280 -28.53 14.99 -41.91
CA VAL A 280 -28.18 15.93 -42.98
C VAL A 280 -28.48 15.30 -44.33
N GLN A 281 -28.78 16.13 -45.32
CA GLN A 281 -29.02 15.69 -46.70
C GLN A 281 -27.96 16.28 -47.63
N SER A 282 -27.63 15.55 -48.69
CA SER A 282 -26.81 16.08 -49.78
C SER A 282 -27.64 16.95 -50.72
N ASP A 283 -27.03 18.03 -51.21
CA ASP A 283 -27.65 18.90 -52.22
C ASP A 283 -27.55 18.33 -53.65
N HIS A 284 -27.98 19.10 -54.65
CA HIS A 284 -27.89 18.75 -56.07
C HIS A 284 -26.45 18.44 -56.55
N TYR A 285 -25.43 19.00 -55.89
CA TYR A 285 -24.02 18.74 -56.18
C TYR A 285 -23.44 17.59 -55.35
N GLY A 286 -24.27 16.87 -54.59
CA GLY A 286 -23.84 15.81 -53.70
C GLY A 286 -23.15 16.31 -52.43
N LYS A 287 -23.17 17.62 -52.17
CA LYS A 287 -22.47 18.23 -51.02
C LYS A 287 -23.28 18.06 -49.75
N VAL A 288 -22.60 17.57 -48.72
CA VAL A 288 -23.11 17.45 -47.35
C VAL A 288 -22.30 18.39 -46.46
N LYS A 289 -23.00 19.21 -45.67
CA LYS A 289 -22.39 20.16 -44.74
C LYS A 289 -22.80 19.86 -43.30
N LEU A 290 -21.82 19.83 -42.40
CA LEU A 290 -21.97 19.57 -40.98
C LEU A 290 -21.30 20.70 -40.20
N ASP A 291 -22.11 21.57 -39.61
CA ASP A 291 -21.62 22.77 -38.94
C ASP A 291 -21.55 22.58 -37.42
N GLN A 292 -20.60 23.28 -36.81
CA GLN A 292 -20.41 23.38 -35.36
C GLN A 292 -20.22 22.02 -34.67
N LEU A 293 -19.48 21.10 -35.29
CA LEU A 293 -19.19 19.81 -34.68
C LEU A 293 -18.06 19.95 -33.64
N PRO A 294 -18.25 19.45 -32.41
CA PRO A 294 -17.17 19.34 -31.45
C PRO A 294 -16.01 18.51 -31.99
N GLY A 295 -14.82 18.72 -31.45
CA GLY A 295 -13.64 17.98 -31.87
C GLY A 295 -13.71 16.53 -31.35
N GLY A 296 -13.72 15.58 -32.26
CA GLY A 296 -13.82 14.17 -31.91
C GLY A 296 -13.83 13.28 -33.14
N THR A 297 -14.20 12.02 -32.93
CA THR A 297 -14.31 11.03 -33.99
C THR A 297 -15.76 10.65 -34.19
N TYR A 298 -16.24 10.79 -35.42
CA TYR A 298 -17.62 10.55 -35.80
C TYR A 298 -17.70 9.50 -36.91
N ARG A 299 -18.89 8.93 -37.06
CA ARG A 299 -19.24 8.05 -38.18
C ARG A 299 -20.51 8.57 -38.83
N ILE A 300 -20.42 8.94 -40.09
CA ILE A 300 -21.59 9.24 -40.91
C ILE A 300 -22.12 7.95 -41.54
N VAL A 301 -23.43 7.77 -41.53
CA VAL A 301 -24.11 6.55 -41.98
C VAL A 301 -25.32 6.96 -42.80
N SER A 302 -25.47 6.42 -44.01
CA SER A 302 -26.67 6.60 -44.81
C SER A 302 -27.89 5.98 -44.13
N VAL A 303 -29.03 6.65 -44.21
CA VAL A 303 -30.31 6.16 -43.70
C VAL A 303 -30.83 5.01 -44.58
N ASP A 304 -30.62 5.10 -45.89
CA ASP A 304 -31.15 4.16 -46.88
C ASP A 304 -30.34 2.85 -46.91
N ASP A 305 -29.02 2.95 -46.78
CA ASP A 305 -28.13 1.79 -46.66
C ASP A 305 -27.07 2.01 -45.57
N PRO A 306 -27.22 1.40 -44.38
CA PRO A 306 -26.25 1.52 -43.30
C PRO A 306 -24.83 1.05 -43.62
N LYS A 307 -24.63 0.28 -44.71
CA LYS A 307 -23.30 -0.11 -45.20
C LYS A 307 -22.56 1.06 -45.86
N VAL A 308 -23.29 2.06 -46.38
CA VAL A 308 -22.73 3.31 -46.90
C VAL A 308 -22.41 4.22 -45.72
N ALA A 309 -21.21 4.05 -45.18
CA ALA A 309 -20.77 4.77 -43.98
C ALA A 309 -19.28 5.09 -44.00
N ALA A 310 -18.92 6.26 -43.49
CA ALA A 310 -17.54 6.73 -43.37
C ALA A 310 -17.24 7.24 -41.97
N SER A 311 -16.04 6.97 -41.45
CA SER A 311 -15.58 7.55 -40.19
C SER A 311 -14.73 8.79 -40.48
N PHE A 312 -14.90 9.86 -39.70
CA PHE A 312 -14.18 11.11 -39.89
C PHE A 312 -13.98 11.88 -38.56
N GLY A 313 -13.21 12.96 -38.61
CA GLY A 313 -13.07 13.91 -37.51
C GLY A 313 -11.60 14.28 -37.22
N ILE A 314 -11.31 14.56 -35.96
CA ILE A 314 -9.95 14.83 -35.47
C ILE A 314 -9.54 13.81 -34.40
N ARG A 315 -8.27 13.40 -34.44
CA ARG A 315 -7.63 12.51 -33.45
C ARG A 315 -6.53 13.23 -32.67
N LYS A 316 -6.04 14.36 -33.18
CA LYS A 316 -4.95 15.14 -32.58
C LYS A 316 -5.33 16.59 -32.32
N LEU A 317 -4.90 17.15 -31.20
CA LEU A 317 -5.10 18.58 -30.87
C LEU A 317 -4.48 19.54 -31.90
N LYS A 318 -3.42 19.13 -32.61
CA LYS A 318 -2.81 19.97 -33.66
C LYS A 318 -3.57 19.94 -34.99
N GLN A 319 -4.58 19.08 -35.16
CA GLN A 319 -5.40 19.10 -36.37
C GLN A 319 -6.30 20.33 -36.37
N GLU A 320 -6.29 21.04 -37.50
CA GLU A 320 -7.12 22.23 -37.74
C GLU A 320 -8.36 21.90 -38.57
N LYS A 321 -8.30 20.86 -39.41
CA LYS A 321 -9.43 20.36 -40.21
C LYS A 321 -9.80 18.92 -39.84
N MET A 322 -11.06 18.56 -40.04
CA MET A 322 -11.52 17.17 -39.96
C MET A 322 -11.16 16.41 -41.24
N TYR A 323 -10.82 15.12 -41.12
CA TYR A 323 -10.50 14.25 -42.26
C TYR A 323 -11.26 12.93 -42.15
N PHE A 324 -11.40 12.21 -43.27
CA PHE A 324 -11.86 10.83 -43.25
C PHE A 324 -10.77 9.90 -42.69
N PHE A 325 -11.20 8.76 -42.14
CA PHE A 325 -10.33 7.75 -41.55
C PHE A 325 -10.33 6.47 -42.36
N GLU A 326 -9.18 6.13 -42.93
CA GLU A 326 -8.90 4.80 -43.47
C GLU A 326 -7.96 4.06 -42.52
N GLY A 327 -8.55 3.31 -41.59
CA GLY A 327 -7.83 2.70 -40.47
C GLY A 327 -7.13 3.76 -39.59
N ARG A 328 -5.80 3.82 -39.69
CA ARG A 328 -4.97 4.81 -38.96
C ARG A 328 -4.65 6.07 -39.78
N LYS A 329 -4.85 6.05 -41.11
CA LYS A 329 -4.54 7.16 -42.01
C LYS A 329 -5.65 8.21 -42.02
N LEU A 330 -5.24 9.47 -42.14
CA LEU A 330 -6.13 10.60 -42.45
C LEU A 330 -6.15 10.73 -43.97
N VAL A 331 -7.33 10.68 -44.58
CA VAL A 331 -7.49 10.77 -46.03
C VAL A 331 -8.49 11.86 -46.40
N LYS A 332 -8.27 12.52 -47.54
CA LYS A 332 -9.22 13.49 -48.10
C LYS A 332 -10.34 12.83 -48.86
N GLU A 333 -10.15 11.60 -49.31
CA GLU A 333 -11.09 10.84 -50.11
C GLU A 333 -11.13 9.39 -49.66
N LEU A 334 -12.32 8.78 -49.69
CA LEU A 334 -12.54 7.42 -49.23
C LEU A 334 -13.65 6.77 -50.08
N GLN A 335 -13.39 5.55 -50.58
CA GLN A 335 -14.42 4.74 -51.23
C GLN A 335 -15.01 3.73 -50.24
N LYS A 336 -16.34 3.68 -50.12
CA LYS A 336 -17.06 2.71 -49.30
C LYS A 336 -18.33 2.24 -49.99
N ASN A 337 -18.46 0.91 -50.12
CA ASN A 337 -19.67 0.27 -50.64
C ASN A 337 -20.13 0.83 -52.00
N GLY A 338 -19.19 1.14 -52.90
CA GLY A 338 -19.47 1.71 -54.22
C GLY A 338 -19.61 3.24 -54.25
N PHE A 339 -19.60 3.94 -53.11
CA PHE A 339 -19.72 5.40 -53.04
C PHE A 339 -18.38 6.06 -52.71
N TRP A 340 -18.16 7.24 -53.29
CA TRP A 340 -17.01 8.09 -52.99
C TRP A 340 -17.39 9.19 -52.00
N PHE A 341 -16.58 9.32 -50.95
CA PHE A 341 -16.66 10.39 -49.96
C PHE A 341 -15.44 11.27 -50.13
N LYS A 342 -15.61 12.49 -50.63
CA LYS A 342 -14.50 13.41 -50.92
C LYS A 342 -14.64 14.71 -50.14
N LEU A 343 -13.60 15.08 -49.41
CA LEU A 343 -13.57 16.30 -48.61
C LEU A 343 -13.76 17.51 -49.53
N ASN A 344 -14.69 18.37 -49.16
CA ASN A 344 -14.96 19.62 -49.85
C ASN A 344 -14.17 20.72 -49.10
N ASP A 345 -12.98 21.02 -49.64
CA ASP A 345 -11.92 21.79 -48.97
C ASP A 345 -12.20 23.29 -48.85
#